data_AF-A0A2K9CQW4-F1
#
_entry.id   AF-A0A2K9CQW4-F1
#
_cell.length_a   1.000
_cell.length_b   1.000
_cell.length_c   1.000
_cell.angle_alpha   90.00
_cell.angle_beta   90.00
_cell.angle_gamma   90.00
#
_symmetry.space_group_name_H-M   'P 1'
#
loop_
_entity.id
_entity.type
_entity.pdbx_description
1 polymer ?
#
loop_
_entity_poly.entity_id
_entity_poly.type
_entity_poly.pdbx_seq_one_letter_code
_entity_poly.pdbx_strand_id
1 'polypeptide(L)'
;MSIIKRPPEVITDPLALISAQHQDQAAQYFALAHPLDPKGSYLHFDEWRFRLPAGLDATLAWSLIKRARSVQLTPTLMLGEPAYQCCYLHTPAMHMAVAECDRHTTKSQLELMGSKVGEGNHLQYLLTDLIEDEAISSSLR
;
A
#
# COMPACT_ATOMS: atom_id res chain seq x y z
N MET A 1 10.45 16.51 23.49
CA MET A 1 10.36 15.26 22.70
C MET A 1 9.10 14.52 23.12
N SER A 2 8.08 14.45 22.26
CA SER A 2 6.87 13.68 22.60
C SER A 2 7.22 12.21 22.69
N ILE A 3 6.95 11.60 23.84
CA ILE A 3 7.13 10.16 24.04
C ILE A 3 6.24 9.42 23.04
N ILE A 4 6.85 8.71 22.08
CA ILE A 4 6.14 7.86 21.13
C ILE A 4 5.45 6.77 21.95
N LYS A 5 4.11 6.78 22.00
CA LYS A 5 3.36 5.74 22.71
C LYS A 5 3.32 4.48 21.86
N ARG A 6 3.61 3.35 22.50
CA ARG A 6 3.55 2.04 21.88
C ARG A 6 2.09 1.60 21.70
N PRO A 7 1.79 0.85 20.62
CA PRO A 7 0.50 0.22 20.46
C PRO A 7 0.23 -0.76 21.61
N PRO A 8 -1.04 -0.94 21.99
CA PRO A 8 -1.45 -1.97 22.94
C PRO A 8 -1.27 -3.36 22.31
N GLU A 9 -1.33 -4.39 23.16
CA GLU A 9 -1.28 -5.78 22.74
C GLU A 9 -2.51 -6.12 21.87
N VAL A 10 -2.28 -6.85 20.78
CA VAL A 10 -3.34 -7.18 19.83
C VAL A 10 -4.11 -8.38 20.33
N ILE A 11 -5.42 -8.23 20.47
CA ILE A 11 -6.33 -9.31 20.85
C ILE A 11 -6.53 -10.24 19.66
N THR A 12 -6.48 -11.55 19.90
CA THR A 12 -6.60 -12.59 18.86
C THR A 12 -7.96 -12.56 18.14
N ASP A 13 -9.07 -12.50 18.89
CA ASP A 13 -10.42 -12.42 18.31
C ASP A 13 -11.22 -11.21 18.86
N PRO A 14 -10.97 -10.01 18.30
CA PRO A 14 -11.68 -8.81 18.75
C PRO A 14 -13.17 -8.83 18.40
N LEU A 15 -13.60 -9.57 17.38
CA LEU A 15 -15.01 -9.61 16.96
C LEU A 15 -15.88 -10.36 17.98
N ALA A 16 -15.39 -11.49 18.50
CA ALA A 16 -16.09 -12.24 19.55
C ALA A 16 -16.25 -11.43 20.85
N LEU A 17 -15.26 -10.61 21.21
CA LEU A 17 -15.37 -9.73 22.37
C LEU A 17 -16.36 -8.59 22.15
N ILE A 18 -16.38 -7.99 20.96
CA ILE A 18 -17.36 -6.94 20.63
C ILE A 18 -18.78 -7.51 20.69
N SER A 19 -19.02 -8.68 20.13
CA SER A 19 -20.35 -9.29 20.16
C SER A 19 -20.79 -9.67 21.57
N ALA A 20 -19.87 -10.10 22.44
CA ALA A 20 -20.18 -10.51 23.81
C ALA A 20 -20.33 -9.35 24.79
N GLN A 21 -19.53 -8.28 24.67
CA GLN A 21 -19.39 -7.25 25.71
C GLN A 21 -19.71 -5.82 25.25
N HIS A 22 -19.71 -5.55 23.94
CA HIS A 22 -19.86 -4.21 23.38
C HIS A 22 -20.87 -4.15 22.23
N GLN A 23 -21.94 -4.94 22.31
CA GLN A 23 -22.92 -5.08 21.24
C GLN A 23 -23.55 -3.73 20.84
N ASP A 24 -23.84 -2.87 21.83
CA ASP A 24 -24.42 -1.53 21.61
C ASP A 24 -23.46 -0.57 20.89
N GLN A 25 -22.15 -0.83 20.97
CA GLN A 25 -21.10 -0.03 20.34
C GLN A 25 -20.54 -0.69 19.07
N ALA A 26 -21.05 -1.86 18.68
CA ALA A 26 -20.49 -2.66 17.59
C ALA A 26 -20.38 -1.86 16.28
N ALA A 27 -21.40 -1.08 15.93
CA ALA A 27 -21.39 -0.24 14.74
C ALA A 27 -20.23 0.78 14.73
N GLN A 28 -19.89 1.35 15.90
CA GLN A 28 -18.80 2.31 16.03
C GLN A 28 -17.44 1.61 15.86
N TYR A 29 -17.28 0.42 16.43
CA TYR A 29 -16.08 -0.39 16.23
C TYR A 29 -15.89 -0.81 14.77
N PHE A 30 -16.97 -1.22 14.09
CA PHE A 30 -16.90 -1.59 12.68
C PHE A 30 -16.57 -0.42 11.77
N ALA A 31 -17.02 0.79 12.09
CA ALA A 31 -16.64 2.00 11.36
C ALA A 31 -15.12 2.29 11.45
N LEU A 32 -14.43 1.76 12.46
CA LEU A 32 -12.97 1.88 12.62
C LEU A 32 -12.21 0.71 11.99
N ALA A 33 -12.88 -0.35 11.54
CA ALA A 33 -12.28 -1.58 11.03
C ALA A 33 -11.75 -1.45 9.60
N HIS A 34 -11.07 -0.34 9.31
CA HIS A 34 -10.44 -0.06 8.03
C HIS A 34 -8.91 0.02 8.19
N PRO A 35 -8.14 -0.47 7.20
CA PRO A 35 -6.68 -0.47 7.28
C PRO A 35 -6.08 0.95 7.16
N LEU A 36 -6.79 1.83 6.47
CA LEU A 36 -6.42 3.20 6.13
C LEU A 36 -7.47 4.17 6.69
N ASP A 37 -7.08 5.43 6.84
CA ASP A 37 -8.04 6.48 7.15
C ASP A 37 -8.94 6.82 5.94
N PRO A 38 -10.03 7.57 6.12
CA PRO A 38 -10.91 7.95 5.01
C PRO A 38 -10.24 8.77 3.89
N LYS A 39 -9.06 9.36 4.17
CA LYS A 39 -8.25 10.06 3.18
C LYS A 39 -7.26 9.13 2.44
N GLY A 40 -7.29 7.84 2.75
CA GLY A 40 -6.37 6.83 2.19
C GLY A 40 -4.98 6.83 2.85
N SER A 41 -4.78 7.54 3.96
CA SER A 41 -3.51 7.61 4.66
C SER A 41 -3.32 6.44 5.62
N TYR A 42 -2.11 5.89 5.67
CA TYR A 42 -1.74 4.90 6.68
C TYR A 42 -1.39 5.62 7.98
N LEU A 43 -2.16 5.38 9.05
CA LEU A 43 -1.90 5.98 10.36
C LEU A 43 -1.21 4.99 11.29
N HIS A 44 -0.13 5.44 11.91
CA HIS A 44 0.49 4.75 13.03
C HIS A 44 -0.36 4.91 14.30
N PHE A 45 -0.14 4.04 15.29
CA PHE A 45 -0.96 4.03 16.52
C PHE A 45 -0.92 5.36 17.28
N ASP A 46 0.26 5.97 17.32
CA ASP A 46 0.53 7.23 18.00
C ASP A 46 -0.28 8.40 17.44
N GLU A 47 -0.54 8.41 16.13
CA GLU A 47 -1.40 9.37 15.45
C GLU A 47 -2.87 8.98 15.54
N TRP A 48 -3.17 7.70 15.32
CA TRP A 48 -4.54 7.18 15.27
C TRP A 48 -5.27 7.30 16.61
N ARG A 49 -4.59 7.05 17.73
CA ARG A 49 -5.21 7.07 19.08
C ARG A 49 -5.91 8.37 19.43
N PHE A 50 -5.50 9.50 18.84
CA PHE A 50 -6.11 10.80 19.08
C PHE A 50 -7.43 10.98 18.32
N ARG A 51 -7.70 10.11 17.34
CA ARG A 51 -8.92 10.09 16.52
C ARG A 51 -9.95 9.09 17.02
N LEU A 52 -9.64 8.33 18.07
CA LEU A 52 -10.55 7.36 18.66
C LEU A 52 -11.72 8.10 19.34
N PRO A 53 -12.99 7.75 19.01
CA PRO A 53 -14.14 8.27 19.73
C PRO A 53 -14.07 8.00 21.24
N ALA A 54 -14.50 8.96 22.05
CA ALA A 54 -14.54 8.81 23.49
C ALA A 54 -15.49 7.67 23.90
N GLY A 55 -15.05 6.82 24.83
CA GLY A 55 -15.84 5.69 25.35
C GLY A 55 -15.62 4.35 24.65
N LEU A 56 -14.78 4.29 23.61
CA LEU A 56 -14.32 3.05 23.00
C LEU A 56 -13.00 2.58 23.60
N ASP A 57 -12.83 1.26 23.71
CA ASP A 57 -11.58 0.64 24.11
C ASP A 57 -10.55 0.73 22.96
N ALA A 58 -9.46 1.43 23.21
CA ALA A 58 -8.37 1.61 22.26
C ALA A 58 -7.71 0.30 21.85
N THR A 59 -7.63 -0.68 22.76
CA THR A 59 -7.04 -2.00 22.50
C THR A 59 -7.89 -2.79 21.52
N LEU A 60 -9.20 -2.78 21.73
CA LEU A 60 -10.16 -3.49 20.89
C LEU A 60 -10.23 -2.87 19.49
N ALA A 61 -10.35 -1.54 19.42
CA ALA A 61 -10.36 -0.80 18.17
C ALA A 61 -9.03 -0.95 17.40
N TRP A 62 -7.88 -0.90 18.09
CA TRP A 62 -6.58 -1.12 17.45
C TRP A 62 -6.43 -2.55 16.93
N SER A 63 -6.93 -3.54 17.67
CA SER A 63 -6.90 -4.94 17.24
C SER A 63 -7.71 -5.16 15.97
N LEU A 64 -8.86 -4.50 15.82
CA LEU A 64 -9.64 -4.51 14.57
C LEU A 64 -8.87 -3.92 13.39
N ILE A 65 -8.21 -2.77 13.57
CA ILE A 65 -7.41 -2.15 12.51
C ILE A 65 -6.26 -3.06 12.12
N LYS A 66 -5.57 -3.67 13.09
CA LYS A 66 -4.48 -4.61 12.84
C LYS A 66 -4.97 -5.84 12.06
N ARG A 67 -6.15 -6.37 12.40
CA ARG A 67 -6.80 -7.45 11.64
C ARG A 67 -7.16 -7.02 10.21
N ALA A 68 -7.74 -5.83 10.03
CA ALA A 68 -8.07 -5.30 8.71
C ALA A 68 -6.81 -5.13 7.85
N ARG A 69 -5.70 -4.64 8.44
CA ARG A 69 -4.41 -4.52 7.78
C ARG A 69 -3.84 -5.88 7.40
N SER A 70 -3.82 -6.85 8.32
CA SER A 70 -3.21 -8.15 8.05
C SER A 70 -3.85 -8.89 6.88
N VAL A 71 -5.16 -8.74 6.70
CA VAL A 71 -5.90 -9.34 5.57
C VAL A 71 -5.49 -8.73 4.22
N GLN A 72 -5.03 -7.49 4.20
CA GLN A 72 -4.67 -6.75 2.98
C GLN A 72 -3.14 -6.65 2.77
N LEU A 73 -2.35 -7.34 3.59
CA LEU A 73 -0.90 -7.36 3.42
C LEU A 73 -0.52 -8.21 2.22
N THR A 74 0.29 -7.65 1.32
CA THR A 74 0.87 -8.33 0.18
C THR A 74 2.30 -8.79 0.54
N PRO A 75 2.61 -10.08 0.41
CA PRO A 75 3.97 -10.59 0.63
C PRO A 75 4.94 -10.00 -0.40
N THR A 76 6.16 -9.67 0.02
CA THR A 76 7.15 -9.00 -0.84
C THR A 76 8.43 -9.79 -0.98
N LEU A 77 9.05 -10.11 0.15
CA LEU A 77 10.40 -10.66 0.20
C LEU A 77 10.66 -11.29 1.57
N MET A 78 11.51 -12.32 1.58
CA MET A 78 11.96 -12.97 2.80
C MET A 78 13.30 -12.36 3.22
N LEU A 79 13.44 -11.94 4.49
CA LEU A 79 14.69 -11.36 5.02
C LEU A 79 15.13 -12.01 6.33
N GLY A 80 16.44 -12.05 6.53
CA GLY A 80 17.09 -12.45 7.78
C GLY A 80 17.30 -13.96 7.95
N GLU A 81 17.95 -14.31 9.05
CA GLU A 81 18.15 -15.68 9.53
C GLU A 81 17.70 -15.74 11.00
N PRO A 82 16.55 -16.37 11.33
CA PRO A 82 15.64 -17.10 10.44
C PRO A 82 14.87 -16.17 9.49
N ALA A 83 14.46 -16.73 8.34
CA ALA A 83 13.75 -15.99 7.30
C ALA A 83 12.40 -15.46 7.80
N TYR A 84 12.21 -14.15 7.68
CA TYR A 84 10.98 -13.44 8.02
C TYR A 84 10.30 -12.92 6.76
N GLN A 85 9.00 -13.20 6.62
CA GLN A 85 8.21 -12.69 5.49
C GLN A 85 7.90 -11.20 5.68
N CYS A 86 8.48 -10.36 4.84
CA CYS A 86 8.12 -8.95 4.76
C CYS A 86 6.88 -8.80 3.89
N CYS A 87 5.97 -7.95 4.35
CA CYS A 87 4.77 -7.59 3.62
C CYS A 87 4.60 -6.07 3.59
N TYR A 88 3.89 -5.57 2.58
CA TYR A 88 3.42 -4.18 2.53
C TYR A 88 1.92 -4.12 2.39
N LEU A 89 1.35 -2.96 2.67
CA LEU A 89 -0.04 -2.66 2.37
C LEU A 89 -0.09 -1.65 1.23
N HIS A 90 -0.76 -1.98 0.14
CA HIS A 90 -0.85 -1.11 -1.02
C HIS A 90 -1.78 0.07 -0.71
N THR A 91 -1.23 1.28 -0.64
CA THR A 91 -2.03 2.49 -0.38
C THR A 91 -2.54 3.12 -1.68
N PRO A 92 -3.59 3.96 -1.63
CA PRO A 92 -4.04 4.75 -2.78
C PRO A 92 -2.93 5.62 -3.37
N ALA A 93 -2.07 6.21 -2.53
CA ALA A 93 -0.92 6.99 -3.00
C ALA A 93 0.06 6.15 -3.82
N MET A 94 0.31 4.90 -3.40
CA MET A 94 1.12 3.95 -4.17
C MET A 94 0.45 3.60 -5.50
N HIS A 95 -0.87 3.36 -5.51
CA HIS A 95 -1.59 3.10 -6.76
C HIS A 95 -1.53 4.27 -7.74
N MET A 96 -1.67 5.50 -7.26
CA MET A 96 -1.53 6.70 -8.10
C MET A 96 -0.12 6.84 -8.65
N ALA A 97 0.92 6.56 -7.83
CA ALA A 97 2.30 6.60 -8.28
C ALA A 97 2.57 5.54 -9.37
N VAL A 98 2.09 4.31 -9.18
CA VAL A 98 2.20 3.25 -10.20
C VAL A 98 1.47 3.67 -11.49
N ALA A 99 0.24 4.14 -11.39
CA ALA A 99 -0.53 4.57 -12.55
C ALA A 99 0.14 5.74 -13.31
N GLU A 100 0.76 6.68 -12.59
CA GLU A 100 1.50 7.78 -13.20
C GLU A 100 2.78 7.29 -13.91
N CYS A 101 3.52 6.36 -13.29
CA CYS A 101 4.67 5.72 -13.94
C CYS A 101 4.25 4.95 -15.19
N ASP A 102 3.18 4.16 -15.10
CA ASP A 102 2.66 3.36 -16.21
C ASP A 102 2.24 4.27 -17.36
N ARG A 103 1.58 5.40 -17.07
CA ARG A 103 1.19 6.39 -18.08
C ARG A 103 2.39 6.86 -18.93
N HIS A 104 3.56 7.04 -18.30
CA HIS A 104 4.75 7.52 -19.00
C HIS A 104 5.63 6.41 -19.60
N THR A 105 5.42 5.17 -19.20
CA THR A 105 6.23 4.01 -19.64
C THR A 105 5.47 3.17 -20.67
N THR A 106 4.72 3.84 -21.56
CA THR A 106 4.01 3.20 -22.67
C THR A 106 4.66 3.53 -24.01
N LYS A 107 4.58 2.60 -24.96
CA LYS A 107 5.06 2.80 -26.33
C LYS A 107 4.43 4.03 -26.99
N SER A 108 3.14 4.27 -26.77
CA SER A 108 2.43 5.44 -27.27
C SER A 108 2.98 6.75 -26.71
N GLN A 109 3.33 6.80 -25.42
CA GLN A 109 3.95 7.98 -24.83
C GLN A 109 5.35 8.22 -25.41
N LEU A 110 6.12 7.15 -25.63
CA LEU A 110 7.44 7.21 -26.27
C LEU A 110 7.34 7.78 -27.70
N GLU A 111 6.41 7.29 -28.51
CA GLU A 111 6.14 7.78 -29.87
C GLU A 111 5.71 9.26 -29.86
N LEU A 112 4.85 9.64 -28.91
CA LEU A 112 4.43 11.03 -28.74
C LEU A 112 5.60 11.94 -28.37
N MET A 113 6.49 11.50 -27.47
CA MET A 113 7.70 12.24 -27.10
C MET A 113 8.64 12.39 -28.30
N GLY A 114 8.83 11.33 -29.09
CA GLY A 114 9.61 11.36 -30.33
C GLY A 114 9.05 12.35 -31.36
N SER A 115 7.73 12.44 -31.49
CA SER A 115 7.08 13.39 -32.41
C SER A 115 7.25 14.87 -32.04
N LYS A 116 7.57 15.17 -30.76
CA LYS A 116 7.79 16.52 -30.25
C LYS A 116 9.24 16.99 -30.38
N VAL A 117 10.17 16.07 -30.62
CA VAL A 117 11.57 16.40 -30.90
C VAL A 117 11.66 16.65 -32.41
N GLY A 118 12.18 17.82 -32.82
CA GLY A 118 12.28 18.22 -34.24
C GLY A 118 13.07 17.26 -35.14
N GLU A 119 13.73 16.26 -34.55
CA GLU A 119 14.49 15.18 -35.19
C GLU A 119 13.80 13.81 -35.06
N GLY A 120 12.46 13.77 -35.00
CA GLY A 120 11.68 12.54 -34.75
C GLY A 120 12.04 11.35 -35.64
N ASN A 121 12.45 11.58 -36.89
CA ASN A 121 12.91 10.51 -37.79
C ASN A 121 14.22 9.86 -37.33
N HIS A 122 15.20 10.64 -36.84
CA HIS A 122 16.47 10.10 -36.37
C HIS A 122 16.29 9.32 -35.07
N LEU A 123 15.43 9.83 -34.18
CA LEU A 123 15.06 9.14 -32.95
C LEU A 123 14.36 7.80 -33.24
N GLN A 124 13.48 7.76 -34.25
CA GLN A 124 12.76 6.56 -34.65
C GLN A 124 13.70 5.47 -35.18
N TYR A 125 14.71 5.85 -35.97
CA TYR A 125 15.75 4.93 -36.43
C TYR A 125 16.52 4.32 -35.26
N LEU A 126 17.05 5.16 -34.35
CA LEU A 126 17.75 4.68 -33.15
C LEU A 126 16.88 3.77 -32.27
N LEU A 127 15.59 4.07 -32.15
CA LEU A 127 14.64 3.25 -31.39
C LEU A 127 14.44 1.87 -32.02
N THR A 128 14.41 1.81 -33.35
CA THR A 128 14.19 0.56 -34.09
C THR A 128 15.40 -0.35 -33.92
N ASP A 129 16.61 0.19 -34.05
CA ASP A 129 17.87 -0.55 -33.84
C ASP A 129 17.96 -1.11 -32.41
N LEU A 130 17.61 -0.31 -31.38
CA LEU A 130 17.62 -0.75 -29.99
C LEU A 130 16.61 -1.88 -29.72
N ILE A 131 15.42 -1.83 -30.33
CA ILE A 131 14.42 -2.89 -30.21
C ILE A 131 14.91 -4.18 -30.87
N GLU A 132 15.54 -4.08 -32.04
CA GLU A 132 16.11 -5.23 -32.74
C GLU A 132 17.25 -5.87 -31.91
N ASP A 133 18.14 -5.06 -31.34
CA ASP A 133 19.23 -5.52 -30.48
C ASP A 133 18.70 -6.22 -29.20
N GLU A 134 17.66 -5.69 -28.56
CA GLU A 134 17.03 -6.32 -27.40
C GLU A 134 16.33 -7.64 -27.78
N ALA A 135 15.67 -7.71 -28.94
CA ALA A 135 15.05 -8.93 -29.45
C ALA A 135 16.09 -10.02 -29.74
N ILE A 136 17.26 -9.65 -30.28
CA ILE A 136 18.40 -10.55 -30.49
C ILE A 136 18.97 -11.02 -29.14
N SER A 137 19.22 -10.09 -28.20
CA SER A 137 19.79 -10.42 -26.89
C SER A 137 18.87 -11.29 -26.04
N SER A 138 17.55 -11.08 -26.12
CA SER A 138 16.56 -11.87 -25.37
C SER A 138 16.35 -13.26 -25.95
N SER A 139 16.50 -13.43 -27.27
CA SER A 139 16.42 -14.73 -27.94
C SER A 139 17.63 -15.64 -27.70
N LEU A 140 18.75 -15.05 -27.26
CA LEU A 140 20.01 -15.75 -26.94
C LEU A 140 20.13 -16.15 -25.46
N ARG A 141 19.13 -15.85 -24.63
CA ARG A 141 19.11 -16.11 -23.18
C ARG A 141 18.10 -17.20 -22.82
#